data_AF-A0A150RIZ0-F1
#
_entry.id   AF-A0A150RIZ0-F1
#
_cell.length_a   1.000
_cell.length_b   1.000
_cell.length_c   1.000
_cell.angle_alpha   90.00
_cell.angle_beta   90.00
_cell.angle_gamma   90.00
#
_symmetry.space_group_name_H-M   'P 1'
#
loop_
_entity.id
_entity.type
_entity.pdbx_description
1 polymer ?
#
loop_
_entity_poly.entity_id
_entity_poly.type
_entity_poly.pdbx_seq_one_letter_code
_entity_poly.pdbx_strand_id
1 'polypeptide(L)'
;MRLDSSDFSCAHVRVREVRGKESIGQLFSFDIDVVCSDDVELSIDEVLGATASLVFEVQGADERTVYGMISEVEDRHETETAFRSYRLRLVPRAFRATLVELQQVFLDTSVPELIQQKLAMVGLGPEDVAMRLYRDHPAREMIVQYKETDLAFISRLAEHLGISFFFEHESGRDVMVFTDEQVGFQPLPGGDAVVFRPRGERRDVFELKEQARAFPATYIMQEYNYRTPRLDLTATHESSAGLGGGVVEYGAHHKTPEEGQQLAQIRAEERASASRYVECQSDELRLIPGAVFALEGHPRLDGARFLVVEVEHRAVQPVAIEGGAGGEQEYVNRARLVRAEQAYRPPRTAPRPRIHGVVTALVEPLPDGEIGEVSPLDAQGRYRVRFHFDAGDPASQAFPSRLVRMIQPHAGPNYGFHFPLKPGIEVLMVFLDGDPDRPMIVGSVPNPITPSPVTREVNLMHRIETSTGILIEMRDCPPRG
;
A
#
# COMPACT_ATOMS: atom_id res chain seq x y z
N MET A 1 -5.95 26.04 19.81
CA MET A 1 -6.37 24.94 18.94
C MET A 1 -7.87 24.80 19.04
N ARG A 2 -8.54 24.43 17.94
CA ARG A 2 -9.97 24.11 17.96
C ARG A 2 -10.26 22.94 17.04
N LEU A 3 -11.40 22.31 17.30
CA LEU A 3 -11.98 21.29 16.45
C LEU A 3 -13.21 21.88 15.79
N ASP A 4 -13.32 21.73 14.48
CA ASP A 4 -14.52 22.11 13.74
C ASP A 4 -15.08 20.91 12.98
N SER A 5 -16.39 20.90 12.79
CA SER A 5 -17.10 19.95 11.94
C SER A 5 -18.41 20.57 11.44
N SER A 6 -18.80 20.23 10.22
CA SER A 6 -20.14 20.50 9.69
C SER A 6 -21.15 19.41 10.08
N ASP A 7 -20.67 18.25 10.50
CA ASP A 7 -21.47 17.04 10.67
C ASP A 7 -21.96 16.89 12.12
N PHE A 8 -21.26 17.50 13.08
CA PHE A 8 -21.68 17.58 14.49
C PHE A 8 -21.31 18.92 15.13
N SER A 9 -21.99 19.27 16.22
CA SER A 9 -21.77 20.55 16.91
C SER A 9 -20.47 20.56 17.71
N CYS A 10 -19.57 21.50 17.40
CA CYS A 10 -18.34 21.74 18.15
C CYS A 10 -18.46 22.92 19.16
N ALA A 11 -19.64 23.51 19.32
CA ALA A 11 -19.81 24.77 20.09
C ALA A 11 -19.33 24.69 21.54
N HIS A 12 -19.57 23.55 22.20
CA HIS A 12 -19.21 23.28 23.60
C HIS A 12 -17.92 22.46 23.74
N VAL A 13 -17.28 22.11 22.63
CA VAL A 13 -16.07 21.28 22.60
C VAL A 13 -14.84 22.17 22.79
N ARG A 14 -13.96 21.80 23.73
CA ARG A 14 -12.68 22.48 23.97
C ARG A 14 -11.55 21.46 23.89
N VAL A 15 -10.58 21.73 23.02
CA VAL A 15 -9.38 20.90 22.87
C VAL A 15 -8.43 21.15 24.05
N ARG A 16 -7.99 20.07 24.71
CA ARG A 16 -7.05 20.11 25.83
C ARG A 16 -5.65 19.66 25.42
N GLU A 17 -5.55 18.52 24.76
CA GLU A 17 -4.28 17.95 24.33
C GLU A 17 -4.43 17.33 22.94
N VAL A 18 -3.40 17.47 22.12
CA VAL A 18 -3.30 16.82 20.81
C VAL A 18 -1.99 16.05 20.77
N ARG A 19 -2.07 14.81 20.29
CA ARG A 19 -0.90 14.01 19.90
C ARG A 19 -1.11 13.55 18.47
N GLY A 20 -0.19 13.93 17.60
CA GLY A 20 -0.29 13.64 16.17
C GLY A 20 0.92 12.88 15.66
N LYS A 21 0.72 12.04 14.65
CA LYS A 21 1.80 11.47 13.86
C LYS A 21 1.43 11.51 12.38
N GLU A 22 2.35 12.00 11.58
CA GLU A 22 2.25 12.05 10.13
C GLU A 22 3.55 11.51 9.51
N SER A 23 3.47 10.76 8.42
CA SER A 23 4.65 10.27 7.72
C SER A 23 4.37 10.07 6.23
N ILE A 24 5.39 10.29 5.39
CA ILE A 24 5.37 9.79 4.02
C ILE A 24 5.20 8.27 4.04
N GLY A 25 4.28 7.76 3.25
CA GLY A 25 3.96 6.33 3.10
C GLY A 25 3.03 5.78 4.18
N GLN A 26 2.45 6.61 5.05
CA GLN A 26 1.52 6.18 6.09
C GLN A 26 0.33 7.15 6.20
N LEU A 27 -0.80 6.68 6.71
CA LEU A 27 -1.92 7.56 7.07
C LEU A 27 -1.53 8.39 8.30
N PHE A 28 -1.88 9.67 8.32
CA PHE A 28 -1.74 10.46 9.55
C PHE A 28 -2.78 10.04 10.59
N SER A 29 -2.48 10.34 11.85
CA SER A 29 -3.43 10.17 12.96
C SER A 29 -3.20 11.25 14.01
N PHE A 30 -4.28 11.82 14.52
CA PHE A 30 -4.26 12.77 15.63
C PHE A 30 -5.24 12.30 16.72
N ASP A 31 -4.71 11.97 17.89
CA ASP A 31 -5.49 11.75 19.11
C ASP A 31 -5.73 13.11 19.78
N ILE A 32 -7.01 13.49 19.87
CA ILE A 32 -7.46 14.80 20.34
C ILE A 32 -8.26 14.59 21.62
N ASP A 33 -7.68 14.98 22.75
CA ASP A 33 -8.36 15.01 24.03
C ASP A 33 -9.22 16.28 24.11
N VAL A 34 -10.53 16.12 24.27
CA VAL A 34 -11.50 17.21 24.37
C VAL A 34 -12.27 17.16 25.68
N VAL A 35 -12.74 18.33 26.11
CA VAL A 35 -13.67 18.51 27.23
C VAL A 35 -14.90 19.25 26.74
N CYS A 36 -16.09 18.79 27.11
CA CYS A 36 -17.35 19.45 26.81
C CYS A 36 -17.82 20.31 27.99
N SER A 37 -18.16 21.57 27.73
CA SER A 37 -18.75 22.45 28.75
C SER A 37 -20.23 22.11 28.99
N ASP A 38 -20.76 22.55 30.14
CA ASP A 38 -22.20 22.63 30.42
C ASP A 38 -22.96 21.27 30.43
N ASP A 39 -22.28 20.16 30.79
CA ASP A 39 -22.80 18.78 30.76
C ASP A 39 -23.39 18.35 29.40
N VAL A 40 -22.93 18.99 28.31
CA VAL A 40 -23.32 18.61 26.95
C VAL A 40 -22.59 17.33 26.55
N GLU A 41 -23.36 16.31 26.19
CA GLU A 41 -22.86 15.03 25.69
C GLU A 41 -22.54 15.09 24.20
N LEU A 42 -21.40 14.54 23.80
CA LEU A 42 -21.12 14.27 22.38
C LEU A 42 -21.74 12.93 22.03
N SER A 43 -22.66 12.93 21.07
CA SER A 43 -23.23 11.69 20.54
C SER A 43 -22.14 10.92 19.79
N ILE A 44 -21.77 9.74 20.32
CA ILE A 44 -20.77 8.87 19.69
C ILE A 44 -21.21 8.50 18.26
N ASP A 45 -22.50 8.21 18.06
CA ASP A 45 -23.04 7.81 16.76
C ASP A 45 -23.00 8.94 15.72
N GLU A 46 -23.11 10.21 16.14
CA GLU A 46 -23.00 11.36 15.25
C GLU A 46 -21.53 11.72 14.95
N VAL A 47 -20.64 11.53 15.92
CA VAL A 47 -19.22 11.89 15.80
C VAL A 47 -18.43 10.82 15.05
N LEU A 48 -18.71 9.53 15.26
CA LEU A 48 -17.97 8.44 14.63
C LEU A 48 -18.19 8.45 13.11
N GLY A 49 -17.10 8.55 12.35
CA GLY A 49 -17.13 8.63 10.89
C GLY A 49 -17.37 10.03 10.31
N ALA A 50 -17.71 11.02 11.17
CA ALA A 50 -17.92 12.40 10.76
C ALA A 50 -16.64 13.05 10.24
N THR A 51 -16.79 13.97 9.29
CA THR A 51 -15.70 14.84 8.86
C THR A 51 -15.40 15.89 9.92
N ALA A 52 -14.12 16.19 10.13
CA ALA A 52 -13.70 17.19 11.10
C ALA A 52 -12.37 17.81 10.68
N SER A 53 -12.09 19.00 11.22
CA SER A 53 -10.81 19.68 11.05
C SER A 53 -10.22 20.12 12.38
N LEU A 54 -8.95 19.79 12.59
CA LEU A 54 -8.16 20.30 13.70
C LEU A 54 -7.42 21.56 13.25
N VAL A 55 -7.72 22.69 13.90
CA VAL A 55 -7.15 24.00 13.57
C VAL A 55 -6.17 24.44 14.64
N PHE A 56 -4.95 24.77 14.21
CA PHE A 56 -3.92 25.41 15.01
C PHE A 56 -3.93 26.90 14.71
N GLU A 57 -4.11 27.71 15.76
CA GLU A 57 -4.22 29.15 15.66
C GLU A 57 -3.02 29.82 16.32
N VAL A 58 -2.45 30.82 15.66
CA VAL A 58 -1.38 31.65 16.19
C VAL A 58 -1.81 33.12 16.10
N GLN A 59 -1.87 33.80 17.24
CA GLN A 59 -2.27 35.21 17.33
C GLN A 59 -3.65 35.53 16.70
N GLY A 60 -4.57 34.55 16.72
CA GLY A 60 -5.93 34.70 16.18
C GLY A 60 -6.05 34.45 14.68
N ALA A 61 -4.99 34.03 14.00
CA ALA A 61 -5.03 33.54 12.62
C ALA A 61 -4.88 32.02 12.59
N ASP A 62 -5.61 31.37 11.67
CA ASP A 62 -5.45 29.94 11.37
C ASP A 62 -4.08 29.73 10.70
N GLU A 63 -3.13 29.14 11.42
CA GLU A 63 -1.77 28.88 10.93
C GLU A 63 -1.70 27.55 10.20
N ARG A 64 -2.44 26.55 10.68
CA ARG A 64 -2.51 25.21 10.08
C ARG A 64 -3.85 24.56 10.37
N THR A 65 -4.39 23.89 9.36
CA THR A 65 -5.60 23.08 9.48
C THR A 65 -5.35 21.68 8.96
N VAL A 66 -5.71 20.67 9.76
CA VAL A 66 -5.67 19.25 9.39
C VAL A 66 -7.10 18.79 9.18
N TYR A 67 -7.48 18.51 7.95
CA TYR A 67 -8.79 17.96 7.58
C TYR A 67 -8.76 16.43 7.64
N GLY A 68 -9.88 15.81 7.99
CA GLY A 68 -10.00 14.35 7.97
C GLY A 68 -11.38 13.88 8.42
N MET A 69 -11.42 12.68 8.99
CA MET A 69 -12.60 12.08 9.61
C MET A 69 -12.27 11.48 10.97
N ILE A 70 -13.27 11.41 11.85
CA ILE A 70 -13.12 10.74 13.15
C ILE A 70 -13.28 9.23 12.96
N SER A 71 -12.27 8.46 13.34
CA SER A 71 -12.25 6.99 13.22
C SER A 71 -12.50 6.27 14.55
N GLU A 72 -12.30 6.96 15.67
CA GLU A 72 -12.45 6.41 17.00
C GLU A 72 -12.92 7.50 17.96
N VAL A 73 -13.81 7.12 18.88
CA VAL A 73 -14.31 7.96 19.96
C VAL A 73 -14.20 7.16 21.25
N GLU A 74 -13.41 7.65 22.20
CA GLU A 74 -13.29 7.12 23.55
C GLU A 74 -13.99 8.09 24.51
N ASP A 75 -15.15 7.69 25.05
CA ASP A 75 -15.76 8.36 26.21
C ASP A 75 -15.05 7.86 27.48
N ARG A 76 -14.48 8.79 28.26
CA ARG A 76 -13.77 8.43 29.49
C ARG A 76 -14.70 8.09 30.65
N HIS A 77 -16.00 8.35 30.50
CA HIS A 77 -17.03 8.14 31.51
C HIS A 77 -16.60 8.68 32.89
N GLU A 78 -15.96 9.86 32.91
CA GLU A 78 -15.50 10.49 34.14
C GLU A 78 -16.70 10.80 35.04
N THR A 79 -16.74 10.22 36.24
CA THR A 79 -17.87 10.35 37.18
C THR A 79 -17.67 11.43 38.24
N GLU A 80 -16.44 11.95 38.37
CA GLU A 80 -16.05 12.86 39.46
C GLU A 80 -15.91 14.32 39.00
N THR A 81 -15.89 14.58 37.69
CA THR A 81 -15.80 15.92 37.11
C THR A 81 -17.17 16.43 36.69
N ALA A 82 -17.42 17.73 36.81
CA ALA A 82 -18.63 18.37 36.28
C ALA A 82 -18.63 18.48 34.74
N PHE A 83 -17.58 17.97 34.08
CA PHE A 83 -17.37 18.05 32.64
C PHE A 83 -17.14 16.65 32.09
N ARG A 84 -17.67 16.40 30.89
CA ARG A 84 -17.42 15.16 30.15
C ARG A 84 -16.19 15.32 29.28
N SER A 85 -15.39 14.28 29.19
CA SER A 85 -14.17 14.28 28.38
C SER A 85 -14.11 13.08 27.45
N TYR A 86 -13.60 13.33 26.25
CA TYR A 86 -13.51 12.35 25.19
C TYR A 86 -12.11 12.38 24.59
N ARG A 87 -11.67 11.27 24.00
CA ARG A 87 -10.59 11.26 23.03
C ARG A 87 -11.14 10.91 21.66
N LEU A 88 -10.86 11.78 20.69
CA LEU A 88 -11.26 11.61 19.30
C LEU A 88 -10.02 11.31 18.46
N ARG A 89 -10.08 10.30 17.59
CA ARG A 89 -9.00 9.99 16.65
C ARG A 89 -9.33 10.50 15.26
N LEU A 90 -8.68 11.59 14.85
CA LEU A 90 -8.76 12.17 13.52
C LEU A 90 -7.75 11.49 12.57
N VAL A 91 -8.23 11.01 11.43
CA VAL A 91 -7.45 10.31 10.38
C VAL A 91 -7.83 10.83 8.99
N PRO A 92 -7.05 10.60 7.92
CA PRO A 92 -7.47 10.96 6.58
C PRO A 92 -8.70 10.17 6.15
N ARG A 93 -9.48 10.70 5.20
CA ARG A 93 -10.61 9.98 4.60
C ARG A 93 -10.18 8.66 3.94
N ALA A 94 -8.92 8.59 3.48
CA ALA A 94 -8.30 7.37 2.96
C ALA A 94 -8.26 6.21 3.97
N PHE A 95 -8.47 6.46 5.28
CA PHE A 95 -8.62 5.42 6.30
C PHE A 95 -9.69 4.38 5.95
N ARG A 96 -10.73 4.75 5.19
CA ARG A 96 -11.76 3.82 4.72
C ARG A 96 -11.20 2.64 3.91
N ALA A 97 -10.06 2.81 3.23
CA ALA A 97 -9.35 1.74 2.53
C ALA A 97 -8.75 0.67 3.48
N THR A 98 -8.65 0.96 4.78
CA THR A 98 -8.27 -0.04 5.79
C THR A 98 -9.42 -0.97 6.16
N LEU A 99 -10.66 -0.56 5.89
CA LEU A 99 -11.88 -1.27 6.29
C LEU A 99 -12.37 -2.24 5.21
N VAL A 100 -11.71 -2.26 4.05
CA VAL A 100 -12.04 -3.14 2.93
C VAL A 100 -10.93 -4.18 2.80
N GLU A 101 -11.27 -5.44 3.02
CA GLU A 101 -10.40 -6.59 2.76
C GLU A 101 -11.09 -7.54 1.77
N LEU A 102 -10.45 -7.80 0.63
CA LEU A 102 -10.99 -8.66 -0.40
C LEU A 102 -9.88 -9.37 -1.19
N GLN A 103 -10.29 -10.29 -2.06
CA GLN A 103 -9.39 -10.99 -2.98
C GLN A 103 -9.90 -10.72 -4.41
N GLN A 104 -9.07 -10.13 -5.26
CA GLN A 104 -9.51 -9.71 -6.59
C GLN A 104 -8.36 -9.70 -7.59
N VAL A 105 -8.69 -10.06 -8.82
CA VAL A 105 -7.77 -10.01 -9.96
C VAL A 105 -8.02 -8.75 -10.78
N PHE A 106 -6.95 -8.01 -11.06
CA PHE A 106 -6.92 -6.83 -11.94
C PHE A 106 -6.10 -7.17 -13.18
N LEU A 107 -6.60 -6.83 -14.36
CA LEU A 107 -5.94 -7.10 -15.64
C LEU A 107 -5.69 -5.81 -16.40
N ASP A 108 -4.59 -5.80 -17.15
CA ASP A 108 -4.23 -4.75 -18.12
C ASP A 108 -4.35 -3.32 -17.56
N THR A 109 -3.96 -3.13 -16.30
CA THR A 109 -4.04 -1.84 -15.60
C THR A 109 -2.67 -1.44 -15.06
N SER A 110 -2.37 -0.15 -15.09
CA SER A 110 -1.18 0.40 -14.42
C SER A 110 -1.41 0.51 -12.91
N VAL A 111 -0.33 0.55 -12.13
CA VAL A 111 -0.43 0.75 -10.68
C VAL A 111 -1.11 2.09 -10.33
N PRO A 112 -0.79 3.24 -10.97
CA PRO A 112 -1.47 4.49 -10.66
C PRO A 112 -2.98 4.49 -10.98
N GLU A 113 -3.40 3.85 -12.08
CA GLU A 113 -4.84 3.71 -12.40
C GLU A 113 -5.55 2.83 -11.37
N LEU A 114 -4.92 1.71 -10.98
CA LEU A 114 -5.46 0.80 -9.97
C LEU A 114 -5.60 1.49 -8.61
N ILE A 115 -4.61 2.29 -8.20
CA ILE A 115 -4.68 3.07 -6.94
C ILE A 115 -5.87 4.04 -6.99
N GLN A 116 -6.05 4.79 -8.09
CA GLN A 116 -7.19 5.69 -8.25
C GLN A 116 -8.52 4.94 -8.21
N GLN A 117 -8.63 3.80 -8.89
CA GLN A 117 -9.83 2.96 -8.87
C GLN A 117 -10.18 2.52 -7.44
N LYS A 118 -9.20 2.07 -6.67
CA LYS A 118 -9.40 1.64 -5.27
C LYS A 118 -9.81 2.79 -4.36
N LEU A 119 -9.17 3.95 -4.47
CA LEU A 119 -9.52 5.12 -3.68
C LEU A 119 -10.93 5.65 -4.04
N ALA A 120 -11.32 5.61 -5.31
CA ALA A 120 -12.67 5.97 -5.73
C ALA A 120 -13.75 5.07 -5.11
N MET A 121 -13.49 3.76 -4.96
CA MET A 121 -14.43 2.83 -4.34
C MET A 121 -14.70 3.15 -2.85
N VAL A 122 -13.78 3.80 -2.15
CA VAL A 122 -13.96 4.24 -0.76
C VAL A 122 -14.38 5.70 -0.63
N GLY A 123 -14.72 6.33 -1.75
CA GLY A 123 -15.30 7.68 -1.81
C GLY A 123 -14.29 8.82 -1.93
N LEU A 124 -13.05 8.55 -2.34
CA LEU A 124 -12.06 9.59 -2.68
C LEU A 124 -12.09 9.83 -4.19
N GLY A 125 -12.60 10.98 -4.61
CA GLY A 125 -12.71 11.36 -6.01
C GLY A 125 -11.40 11.92 -6.59
N PRO A 126 -11.41 12.35 -7.87
CA PRO A 126 -10.24 12.93 -8.53
C PRO A 126 -9.67 14.17 -7.84
N GLU A 127 -10.51 14.93 -7.14
CA GLU A 127 -10.11 16.13 -6.39
C GLU A 127 -9.53 15.82 -5.00
N ASP A 128 -9.57 14.56 -4.58
CA ASP A 128 -9.04 14.07 -3.30
C ASP A 128 -7.71 13.33 -3.48
N VAL A 129 -7.26 13.13 -4.72
CA VAL A 129 -6.07 12.33 -5.07
C VAL A 129 -5.23 13.05 -6.13
N ALA A 130 -3.97 13.35 -5.82
CA ALA A 130 -3.06 14.00 -6.75
C ALA A 130 -1.94 13.04 -7.19
N MET A 131 -1.89 12.71 -8.48
CA MET A 131 -0.83 11.89 -9.07
C MET A 131 0.28 12.75 -9.66
N ARG A 132 1.32 13.07 -8.86
CA ARG A 132 2.53 13.80 -9.26
C ARG A 132 3.64 12.81 -9.62
N LEU A 133 3.35 11.95 -10.60
CA LEU A 133 4.25 10.90 -11.06
C LEU A 133 4.99 11.36 -12.32
N TYR A 134 6.30 11.13 -12.34
CA TYR A 134 7.20 11.59 -13.41
C TYR A 134 7.90 10.41 -14.11
N ARG A 135 7.79 9.20 -13.58
CA ARG A 135 8.23 7.96 -14.24
C ARG A 135 7.08 7.34 -15.04
N ASP A 136 7.46 6.52 -16.01
CA ASP A 136 6.49 5.69 -16.73
C ASP A 136 6.11 4.47 -15.88
N HIS A 137 4.80 4.21 -15.78
CA HIS A 137 4.23 3.11 -15.00
C HIS A 137 3.35 2.26 -15.92
N PRO A 138 3.93 1.34 -16.70
CA PRO A 138 3.19 0.61 -17.72
C PRO A 138 2.13 -0.31 -17.11
N ALA A 139 1.08 -0.57 -17.91
CA ALA A 139 0.04 -1.51 -17.55
C ALA A 139 0.62 -2.91 -17.32
N ARG A 140 0.16 -3.57 -16.24
CA ARG A 140 0.52 -4.93 -15.90
C ARG A 140 -0.60 -5.87 -16.36
N GLU A 141 -0.20 -6.94 -17.06
CA GLU A 141 -1.13 -7.98 -17.53
C GLU A 141 -2.02 -8.55 -16.42
N MET A 142 -1.50 -8.67 -15.20
CA MET A 142 -2.25 -9.14 -14.05
C MET A 142 -1.62 -8.65 -12.75
N ILE A 143 -2.45 -8.14 -11.85
CA ILE A 143 -2.12 -7.79 -10.46
C ILE A 143 -3.21 -8.40 -9.59
N VAL A 144 -2.84 -9.10 -8.52
CA VAL A 144 -3.78 -9.76 -7.62
C VAL A 144 -3.69 -9.14 -6.23
N GLN A 145 -4.82 -8.68 -5.72
CA GLN A 145 -4.99 -8.38 -4.30
C GLN A 145 -5.37 -9.68 -3.60
N TYR A 146 -4.62 -10.08 -2.56
CA TYR A 146 -4.83 -11.36 -1.91
C TYR A 146 -4.74 -11.25 -0.39
N LYS A 147 -5.91 -11.32 0.29
CA LYS A 147 -6.02 -11.32 1.76
C LYS A 147 -5.29 -10.15 2.42
N GLU A 148 -5.53 -8.98 1.86
CA GLU A 148 -4.94 -7.73 2.31
C GLU A 148 -5.97 -6.61 2.14
N THR A 149 -5.90 -5.59 2.99
CA THR A 149 -6.78 -4.43 2.88
C THR A 149 -6.48 -3.63 1.62
N ASP A 150 -7.43 -2.82 1.15
CA ASP A 150 -7.19 -1.93 0.01
C ASP A 150 -6.01 -0.97 0.28
N LEU A 151 -5.85 -0.48 1.52
CA LEU A 151 -4.68 0.32 1.90
C LEU A 151 -3.38 -0.50 1.81
N ALA A 152 -3.34 -1.71 2.36
CA ALA A 152 -2.13 -2.55 2.31
C ALA A 152 -1.73 -2.86 0.85
N PHE A 153 -2.72 -3.10 0.00
CA PHE A 153 -2.55 -3.33 -1.43
C PHE A 153 -1.95 -2.11 -2.14
N ILE A 154 -2.54 -0.92 -1.94
CA ILE A 154 -2.02 0.35 -2.47
C ILE A 154 -0.59 0.59 -1.98
N SER A 155 -0.37 0.47 -0.67
CA SER A 155 0.92 0.72 -0.04
C SER A 155 2.01 -0.20 -0.59
N ARG A 156 1.80 -1.53 -0.66
CA ARG A 156 2.85 -2.43 -1.15
C ARG A 156 3.19 -2.19 -2.63
N LEU A 157 2.22 -1.80 -3.45
CA LEU A 157 2.44 -1.50 -4.86
C LEU A 157 3.22 -0.20 -5.02
N ALA A 158 2.83 0.84 -4.28
CA ALA A 158 3.53 2.13 -4.25
C ALA A 158 4.98 1.95 -3.73
N GLU A 159 5.16 1.31 -2.58
CA GLU A 159 6.46 1.01 -1.99
C GLU A 159 7.35 0.17 -2.93
N HIS A 160 6.78 -0.84 -3.61
CA HIS A 160 7.53 -1.65 -4.58
C HIS A 160 8.05 -0.80 -5.74
N LEU A 161 7.27 0.16 -6.22
CA LEU A 161 7.64 1.07 -7.31
C LEU A 161 8.39 2.32 -6.85
N GLY A 162 8.64 2.48 -5.54
CA GLY A 162 9.30 3.67 -4.99
C GLY A 162 8.42 4.92 -4.99
N ILE A 163 7.11 4.77 -5.18
CA ILE A 163 6.12 5.84 -5.12
C ILE A 163 5.85 6.17 -3.66
N SER A 164 6.16 7.40 -3.27
CA SER A 164 5.78 7.99 -1.99
C SER A 164 4.33 8.46 -2.03
N PHE A 165 3.63 8.38 -0.91
CA PHE A 165 2.38 9.12 -0.72
C PHE A 165 2.38 9.91 0.58
N PHE A 166 1.65 11.02 0.63
CA PHE A 166 1.49 11.89 1.80
C PHE A 166 0.20 12.70 1.67
N PHE A 167 -0.08 13.59 2.62
CA PHE A 167 -1.32 14.35 2.66
C PHE A 167 -1.05 15.85 2.61
N GLU A 168 -1.79 16.54 1.75
CA GLU A 168 -1.87 17.99 1.72
C GLU A 168 -3.27 18.43 2.15
N HIS A 169 -3.34 19.57 2.84
CA HIS A 169 -4.59 20.12 3.37
C HIS A 169 -4.90 21.43 2.66
N GLU A 170 -5.83 21.38 1.70
CA GLU A 170 -6.17 22.53 0.87
C GLU A 170 -7.68 22.59 0.65
N SER A 171 -8.23 23.80 0.48
CA SER A 171 -9.64 23.99 0.08
C SER A 171 -10.67 23.17 0.90
N GLY A 172 -10.44 23.02 2.20
CA GLY A 172 -11.35 22.31 3.11
C GLY A 172 -11.24 20.79 3.11
N ARG A 173 -10.19 20.19 2.53
CA ARG A 173 -10.06 18.72 2.40
C ARG A 173 -8.64 18.20 2.62
N ASP A 174 -8.52 16.92 2.96
CA ASP A 174 -7.27 16.17 2.88
C ASP A 174 -7.12 15.55 1.49
N VAL A 175 -6.04 15.90 0.79
CA VAL A 175 -5.69 15.40 -0.54
C VAL A 175 -4.54 14.40 -0.38
N MET A 176 -4.75 13.16 -0.85
CA MET A 176 -3.72 12.13 -0.86
C MET A 176 -2.85 12.30 -2.10
N VAL A 177 -1.60 12.71 -1.92
CA VAL A 177 -0.65 13.00 -2.99
C VAL A 177 0.28 11.81 -3.18
N PHE A 178 0.50 11.39 -4.43
CA PHE A 178 1.47 10.37 -4.82
C PHE A 178 2.59 10.99 -5.65
N THR A 179 3.84 10.65 -5.36
CA THR A 179 5.00 11.08 -6.17
C THR A 179 6.14 10.07 -6.16
N ASP A 180 6.87 9.98 -7.28
CA ASP A 180 8.02 9.09 -7.46
C ASP A 180 9.33 9.84 -7.70
N GLU A 181 9.32 11.17 -7.74
CA GLU A 181 10.50 12.01 -7.93
C GLU A 181 10.47 13.26 -7.04
N GLN A 182 11.64 13.79 -6.73
CA GLN A 182 11.82 14.88 -5.77
C GLN A 182 11.08 16.16 -6.17
N VAL A 183 10.90 16.37 -7.48
CA VAL A 183 10.17 17.52 -8.03
C VAL A 183 8.68 17.50 -7.69
N GLY A 184 8.12 16.36 -7.29
CA GLY A 184 6.74 16.27 -6.84
C GLY A 184 6.52 16.71 -5.39
N PHE A 185 7.58 16.81 -4.57
CA PHE A 185 7.52 17.42 -3.25
C PHE A 185 7.50 18.95 -3.37
N GLN A 186 6.55 19.58 -2.67
CA GLN A 186 6.32 21.03 -2.77
C GLN A 186 7.01 21.79 -1.65
N PRO A 187 7.29 23.10 -1.85
CA PRO A 187 7.76 23.96 -0.77
C PRO A 187 6.81 23.99 0.42
N LEU A 188 7.35 24.26 1.60
CA LEU A 188 6.57 24.45 2.83
C LEU A 188 5.45 25.50 2.64
N PRO A 189 4.22 25.24 3.14
CA PRO A 189 3.15 26.22 3.09
C PRO A 189 3.53 27.53 3.77
N GLY A 190 3.15 28.67 3.18
CA GLY A 190 3.40 29.99 3.76
C GLY A 190 4.84 30.50 3.65
N GLY A 191 5.74 29.79 2.96
CA GLY A 191 7.11 30.21 2.69
C GLY A 191 8.13 29.10 2.98
N ASP A 192 9.15 28.98 2.15
CA ASP A 192 10.07 27.84 2.14
C ASP A 192 11.27 27.98 3.07
N ALA A 193 11.32 29.00 3.94
CA ALA A 193 12.36 29.21 4.92
C ALA A 193 11.89 28.84 6.34
N VAL A 194 12.74 28.10 7.07
CA VAL A 194 12.57 27.80 8.49
C VAL A 194 13.83 28.21 9.23
N VAL A 195 13.66 29.04 10.27
CA VAL A 195 14.80 29.61 11.01
C VAL A 195 15.30 28.61 12.06
N PHE A 196 16.60 28.59 12.30
CA PHE A 196 17.21 27.86 13.39
C PHE A 196 17.55 28.80 14.54
N ARG A 197 16.99 28.55 15.72
CA ARG A 197 17.25 29.33 16.94
C ARG A 197 17.81 28.45 18.06
N PRO A 198 19.15 28.46 18.27
CA PRO A 198 19.79 27.57 19.25
C PRO A 198 19.50 27.92 20.72
N ARG A 199 18.88 29.08 20.98
CA ARG A 199 18.66 29.62 22.34
C ARG A 199 17.22 29.46 22.85
N GLY A 200 16.43 28.58 22.23
CA GLY A 200 15.10 28.22 22.74
C GLY A 200 14.07 29.36 22.67
N GLU A 201 14.28 30.31 21.77
CA GLU A 201 13.21 31.23 21.36
C GLU A 201 12.09 30.36 20.77
N ARG A 202 10.90 30.39 21.41
CA ARG A 202 9.76 29.51 21.11
C ARG A 202 9.02 29.89 19.83
N ARG A 203 9.78 29.99 18.74
CA ARG A 203 9.37 29.91 17.35
C ARG A 203 10.54 29.33 16.58
N ASP A 204 10.28 28.32 15.76
CA ASP A 204 11.16 27.68 14.79
C ASP A 204 11.97 26.45 15.31
N VAL A 205 12.99 26.04 14.56
CA VAL A 205 13.80 24.84 14.85
C VAL A 205 14.85 25.16 15.89
N PHE A 206 14.97 24.36 16.94
CA PHE A 206 15.94 24.60 18.01
C PHE A 206 16.92 23.44 18.24
N GLU A 207 16.65 22.24 17.73
CA GLU A 207 17.59 21.11 17.79
C GLU A 207 17.64 20.32 16.48
N LEU A 208 18.85 19.97 16.03
CA LEU A 208 19.10 19.09 14.89
C LEU A 208 20.15 18.04 15.24
N LYS A 209 19.88 16.77 14.92
CA LYS A 209 20.78 15.63 15.12
C LYS A 209 20.85 14.80 13.84
N GLU A 210 21.98 14.85 13.15
CA GLU A 210 22.21 14.01 11.97
C GLU A 210 22.63 12.60 12.39
N GLN A 211 21.96 11.59 11.82
CA GLN A 211 22.31 10.18 11.96
C GLN A 211 22.72 9.61 10.60
N ALA A 212 23.75 8.76 10.60
CA ALA A 212 24.19 8.02 9.44
C ALA A 212 24.50 6.57 9.84
N ARG A 213 24.13 5.61 9.00
CA ARG A 213 24.34 4.17 9.21
C ARG A 213 24.94 3.54 7.96
N ALA A 214 25.82 2.55 8.13
CA ALA A 214 26.34 1.79 7.00
C ALA A 214 25.21 1.00 6.32
N PHE A 215 25.26 0.90 5.00
CA PHE A 215 24.30 0.14 4.19
C PHE A 215 25.00 -0.46 2.96
N PRO A 216 24.41 -1.50 2.33
CA PRO A 216 25.02 -2.19 1.19
C PRO A 216 25.29 -1.26 0.00
N ALA A 217 26.40 -1.49 -0.70
CA ALA A 217 26.76 -0.76 -1.92
C ALA A 217 26.08 -1.32 -3.17
N THR A 218 26.01 -2.65 -3.29
CA THR A 218 25.54 -3.30 -4.52
C THR A 218 24.12 -3.84 -4.38
N TYR A 219 23.26 -3.61 -5.38
CA TYR A 219 21.89 -4.13 -5.45
C TYR A 219 21.70 -4.87 -6.77
N ILE A 220 21.39 -6.16 -6.70
CA ILE A 220 21.24 -7.04 -7.87
C ILE A 220 19.81 -7.57 -7.92
N MET A 221 19.10 -7.28 -9.01
CA MET A 221 17.77 -7.82 -9.28
C MET A 221 17.89 -8.99 -10.26
N GLN A 222 17.29 -10.13 -9.94
CA GLN A 222 17.28 -11.32 -10.77
C GLN A 222 15.85 -11.80 -11.05
N GLU A 223 15.58 -12.24 -12.27
CA GLU A 223 14.28 -12.77 -12.65
C GLU A 223 14.41 -13.73 -13.85
N TYR A 224 13.41 -14.59 -14.02
CA TYR A 224 13.24 -15.44 -15.18
C TYR A 224 11.88 -15.20 -15.86
N ASN A 225 11.92 -14.84 -17.14
CA ASN A 225 10.72 -14.69 -17.97
C ASN A 225 10.65 -15.83 -19.00
N TYR A 226 9.65 -16.71 -18.86
CA TYR A 226 9.48 -17.85 -19.75
C TYR A 226 9.16 -17.48 -21.21
N ARG A 227 8.69 -16.25 -21.46
CA ARG A 227 8.37 -15.76 -22.82
C ARG A 227 9.63 -15.36 -23.58
N THR A 228 10.68 -14.98 -22.85
CA THR A 228 11.99 -14.61 -23.35
C THR A 228 13.08 -15.37 -22.58
N PRO A 229 13.07 -16.72 -22.61
CA PRO A 229 13.80 -17.56 -21.66
C PRO A 229 15.34 -17.49 -21.77
N ARG A 230 15.86 -16.84 -22.82
CA ARG A 230 17.30 -16.62 -23.05
C ARG A 230 17.73 -15.17 -22.77
N LEU A 231 16.78 -14.27 -22.51
CA LEU A 231 17.09 -12.89 -22.16
C LEU A 231 17.59 -12.86 -20.72
N ASP A 232 18.79 -12.34 -20.50
CA ASP A 232 19.30 -12.10 -19.16
C ASP A 232 18.56 -10.89 -18.57
N LEU A 233 17.81 -11.13 -17.50
CA LEU A 233 17.10 -10.10 -16.75
C LEU A 233 17.87 -9.66 -15.51
N THR A 234 19.11 -10.09 -15.34
CA THR A 234 19.96 -9.64 -14.23
C THR A 234 20.28 -8.16 -14.42
N ALA A 235 19.93 -7.35 -13.42
CA ALA A 235 20.24 -5.92 -13.39
C ALA A 235 20.99 -5.58 -12.10
N THR A 236 21.91 -4.62 -12.17
CA THR A 236 22.78 -4.26 -11.04
C THR A 236 22.88 -2.75 -10.91
N HIS A 237 22.73 -2.27 -9.68
CA HIS A 237 22.96 -0.88 -9.33
C HIS A 237 23.99 -0.78 -8.19
N GLU A 238 24.98 0.10 -8.37
CA GLU A 238 26.00 0.41 -7.38
C GLU A 238 25.70 1.77 -6.75
N SER A 239 25.41 1.78 -5.46
CA SER A 239 25.25 3.02 -4.69
C SER A 239 26.60 3.56 -4.30
N SER A 240 26.94 4.76 -4.78
CA SER A 240 28.19 5.45 -4.43
C SER A 240 28.29 5.84 -2.95
N ALA A 241 27.17 5.87 -2.24
CA ALA A 241 27.10 6.18 -0.81
C ALA A 241 27.14 4.92 0.09
N GLY A 242 26.99 3.73 -0.49
CA GLY A 242 27.01 2.47 0.27
C GLY A 242 28.42 2.08 0.72
N LEU A 243 28.52 1.33 1.82
CA LEU A 243 29.78 0.94 2.45
C LEU A 243 29.99 -0.58 2.36
N GLY A 244 30.29 -1.05 1.14
CA GLY A 244 30.56 -2.45 0.84
C GLY A 244 29.35 -3.38 1.00
N GLY A 245 29.53 -4.66 0.67
CA GLY A 245 28.46 -5.66 0.68
C GLY A 245 27.43 -5.47 -0.44
N GLY A 246 26.57 -6.48 -0.62
CA GLY A 246 25.54 -6.45 -1.64
C GLY A 246 24.27 -7.20 -1.26
N VAL A 247 23.16 -6.83 -1.90
CA VAL A 247 21.84 -7.45 -1.75
C VAL A 247 21.43 -8.02 -3.11
N VAL A 248 21.02 -9.29 -3.12
CA VAL A 248 20.46 -9.94 -4.31
C VAL A 248 18.99 -10.22 -4.04
N GLU A 249 18.10 -9.73 -4.90
CA GLU A 249 16.66 -9.97 -4.84
C GLU A 249 16.23 -10.74 -6.09
N TYR A 250 15.70 -11.95 -5.89
CA TYR A 250 15.07 -12.74 -6.94
C TYR A 250 13.55 -12.65 -6.80
N GLY A 251 12.82 -12.58 -7.91
CA GLY A 251 11.36 -12.56 -7.87
C GLY A 251 10.74 -11.17 -7.72
N ALA A 252 11.47 -10.13 -8.14
CA ALA A 252 10.97 -8.76 -8.21
C ALA A 252 9.94 -8.54 -9.34
N HIS A 253 9.75 -9.55 -10.21
CA HIS A 253 8.71 -9.59 -11.24
C HIS A 253 8.86 -8.53 -12.35
N HIS A 254 10.08 -8.07 -12.63
CA HIS A 254 10.40 -7.28 -13.82
C HIS A 254 10.43 -8.15 -15.08
N LYS A 255 9.97 -7.60 -16.20
CA LYS A 255 9.87 -8.29 -17.50
C LYS A 255 11.02 -7.95 -18.43
N THR A 256 11.69 -6.82 -18.21
CA THR A 256 12.81 -6.33 -19.03
C THR A 256 14.02 -5.95 -18.17
N PRO A 257 15.25 -5.94 -18.74
CA PRO A 257 16.44 -5.47 -18.03
C PRO A 257 16.32 -4.02 -17.55
N GLU A 258 15.62 -3.16 -18.30
CA GLU A 258 15.41 -1.75 -17.95
C GLU A 258 14.55 -1.61 -16.68
N GLU A 259 13.45 -2.36 -16.58
CA GLU A 259 12.63 -2.42 -15.37
C GLU A 259 13.45 -2.96 -14.18
N GLY A 260 14.28 -3.98 -14.42
CA GLY A 260 15.19 -4.52 -13.40
C GLY A 260 16.19 -3.49 -12.89
N GLN A 261 16.74 -2.66 -13.80
CA GLN A 261 17.68 -1.60 -13.46
C GLN A 261 17.01 -0.50 -12.63
N GLN A 262 15.78 -0.11 -13.00
CA GLN A 262 14.99 0.85 -12.24
C GLN A 262 14.69 0.34 -10.82
N LEU A 263 14.29 -0.93 -10.68
CA LEU A 263 14.05 -1.52 -9.36
C LEU A 263 15.34 -1.59 -8.53
N ALA A 264 16.47 -1.99 -9.12
CA ALA A 264 17.76 -2.01 -8.43
C ALA A 264 18.15 -0.63 -7.90
N GLN A 265 17.94 0.42 -8.71
CA GLN A 265 18.14 1.81 -8.30
C GLN A 265 17.19 2.21 -7.16
N ILE A 266 15.89 1.91 -7.28
CA ILE A 266 14.91 2.20 -6.22
C ILE A 266 15.31 1.54 -4.89
N ARG A 267 15.81 0.29 -4.90
CA ARG A 267 16.29 -0.39 -3.68
C ARG A 267 17.51 0.27 -3.07
N ALA A 268 18.43 0.76 -3.90
CA ALA A 268 19.58 1.50 -3.43
C ALA A 268 19.17 2.85 -2.80
N GLU A 269 18.27 3.58 -3.45
CA GLU A 269 17.74 4.87 -2.98
C GLU A 269 16.94 4.70 -1.67
N GLU A 270 16.10 3.67 -1.56
CA GLU A 270 15.36 3.26 -0.34
C GLU A 270 16.31 3.06 0.86
N ARG A 271 17.42 2.33 0.65
CA ARG A 271 18.40 2.10 1.71
C ARG A 271 19.20 3.35 2.04
N ALA A 272 19.58 4.12 1.02
CA ALA A 272 20.33 5.35 1.21
C ALA A 272 19.54 6.39 2.03
N SER A 273 18.27 6.63 1.71
CA SER A 273 17.41 7.59 2.42
C SER A 273 17.14 7.16 3.86
N ALA A 274 16.95 5.86 4.11
CA ALA A 274 16.76 5.33 5.45
C ALA A 274 18.05 5.38 6.30
N SER A 275 19.22 5.32 5.65
CA SER A 275 20.52 5.25 6.33
C SER A 275 21.04 6.59 6.83
N ARG A 276 20.65 7.71 6.21
CA ARG A 276 21.12 9.05 6.56
C ARG A 276 19.96 10.02 6.66
N TYR A 277 19.73 10.58 7.85
CA TYR A 277 18.61 11.48 8.12
C TYR A 277 18.97 12.45 9.26
N VAL A 278 18.17 13.50 9.42
CA VAL A 278 18.31 14.47 10.50
C VAL A 278 17.06 14.41 11.38
N GLU A 279 17.23 14.16 12.67
CA GLU A 279 16.18 14.37 13.65
C GLU A 279 16.12 15.85 14.02
N CYS A 280 14.92 16.40 14.07
CA CYS A 280 14.64 17.81 14.30
C CYS A 280 13.68 17.95 15.48
N GLN A 281 13.95 18.89 16.40
CA GLN A 281 12.96 19.36 17.37
C GLN A 281 12.66 20.83 17.11
N SER A 282 11.36 21.15 17.07
CA SER A 282 10.88 22.50 16.76
C SER A 282 9.50 22.76 17.39
N ASP A 283 9.05 24.00 17.32
CA ASP A 283 7.66 24.39 17.52
C ASP A 283 7.07 25.02 16.23
N GLU A 284 7.71 24.78 15.08
CA GLU A 284 7.22 25.18 13.77
C GLU A 284 6.02 24.32 13.36
N LEU A 285 4.82 24.91 13.32
CA LEU A 285 3.56 24.23 13.01
C LEU A 285 3.51 23.76 11.55
N ARG A 286 4.21 24.46 10.66
CA ARG A 286 4.16 24.23 9.21
C ARG A 286 4.89 22.96 8.77
N LEU A 287 5.73 22.34 9.63
CA LEU A 287 6.39 21.08 9.30
C LEU A 287 5.35 19.97 9.08
N ILE A 288 5.23 19.55 7.82
CA ILE A 288 4.32 18.49 7.35
C ILE A 288 5.08 17.53 6.42
N PRO A 289 4.82 16.22 6.46
CA PRO A 289 5.44 15.28 5.53
C PRO A 289 5.19 15.64 4.06
N GLY A 290 6.22 15.51 3.23
CA GLY A 290 6.17 15.87 1.81
C GLY A 290 6.53 17.33 1.51
N ALA A 291 6.64 18.19 2.52
CA ALA A 291 7.10 19.57 2.36
C ALA A 291 8.62 19.68 2.33
N VAL A 292 9.12 20.62 1.51
CA VAL A 292 10.53 20.99 1.39
C VAL A 292 10.77 22.39 1.92
N PHE A 293 11.81 22.58 2.73
CA PHE A 293 12.21 23.89 3.22
C PHE A 293 13.73 24.09 3.22
N ALA A 294 14.19 25.33 3.19
CA ALA A 294 15.55 25.78 3.43
C ALA A 294 15.72 26.19 4.89
N LEU A 295 16.76 25.69 5.54
CA LEU A 295 17.10 26.04 6.91
C LEU A 295 17.93 27.32 6.95
N GLU A 296 17.56 28.30 7.76
CA GLU A 296 18.27 29.57 7.89
C GLU A 296 18.86 29.76 9.29
N GLY A 297 20.01 30.42 9.40
CA GLY A 297 20.62 30.79 10.68
C GLY A 297 21.37 29.65 11.40
N HIS A 298 21.37 28.43 10.87
CA HIS A 298 22.14 27.34 11.47
C HIS A 298 23.64 27.47 11.13
N PRO A 299 24.57 27.52 12.12
CA PRO A 299 26.00 27.83 11.88
C PRO A 299 26.74 26.98 10.86
N ARG A 300 26.23 25.79 10.53
CA ARG A 300 26.83 24.84 9.57
C ARG A 300 25.89 24.38 8.46
N LEU A 301 24.59 24.64 8.60
CA LEU A 301 23.54 24.07 7.74
C LEU A 301 22.66 25.16 7.12
N ASP A 302 23.10 26.42 7.24
CA ASP A 302 22.46 27.56 6.62
C ASP A 302 22.32 27.37 5.10
N GLY A 303 21.13 27.66 4.58
CA GLY A 303 20.73 27.46 3.18
C GLY A 303 20.50 26.01 2.78
N ALA A 304 20.71 25.04 3.67
CA ALA A 304 20.53 23.64 3.30
C ALA A 304 19.06 23.26 3.23
N ARG A 305 18.69 22.47 2.22
CA ARG A 305 17.30 22.09 1.96
C ARG A 305 16.98 20.72 2.54
N PHE A 306 15.79 20.61 3.13
CA PHE A 306 15.31 19.40 3.78
C PHE A 306 13.90 19.05 3.30
N LEU A 307 13.68 17.77 3.03
CA LEU A 307 12.36 17.16 2.91
C LEU A 307 11.94 16.66 4.28
N VAL A 308 10.74 17.03 4.71
CA VAL A 308 10.10 16.49 5.91
C VAL A 308 9.52 15.12 5.59
N VAL A 309 9.95 14.09 6.31
CA VAL A 309 9.54 12.69 6.06
C VAL A 309 8.53 12.20 7.08
N GLU A 310 8.73 12.53 8.35
CA GLU A 310 7.86 12.15 9.46
C GLU A 310 7.79 13.31 10.45
N VAL A 311 6.64 13.53 11.08
CA VAL A 311 6.46 14.49 12.15
C VAL A 311 5.59 13.89 13.25
N GLU A 312 6.04 14.00 14.49
CA GLU A 312 5.28 13.70 15.70
C GLU A 312 4.95 15.03 16.39
N HIS A 313 3.66 15.30 16.60
CA HIS A 313 3.14 16.53 17.16
C HIS A 313 2.69 16.31 18.60
N ARG A 314 2.96 17.29 19.47
CA ARG A 314 2.35 17.38 20.79
C ARG A 314 1.95 18.82 21.08
N ALA A 315 0.69 19.01 21.44
CA ALA A 315 0.18 20.31 21.80
C ALA A 315 -0.66 20.21 23.07
N VAL A 316 -0.49 21.14 24.01
CA VAL A 316 -1.27 21.23 25.24
C VAL A 316 -1.85 22.63 25.35
N GLN A 317 -3.17 22.68 25.54
CA GLN A 317 -3.90 23.90 25.83
C GLN A 317 -4.58 23.74 27.20
N PRO A 318 -4.16 24.49 28.22
CA PRO A 318 -4.84 24.48 29.50
C PRO A 318 -6.21 25.10 29.32
N VAL A 319 -7.25 24.29 29.51
CA VAL A 319 -8.63 24.77 29.55
C VAL A 319 -8.84 25.39 30.92
N ALA A 320 -9.03 26.70 30.98
CA ALA A 320 -9.34 27.40 32.23
C ALA A 320 -10.74 27.01 32.67
N ILE A 321 -10.83 25.99 33.52
CA ILE A 321 -12.05 25.55 34.15
C ILE A 321 -12.01 26.08 35.59
N GLU A 322 -12.87 27.05 35.89
CA GLU A 322 -13.05 27.69 37.19
C GLU A 322 -11.76 28.19 37.90
N GLY A 323 -11.30 29.39 37.54
CA GLY A 323 -10.46 30.23 38.41
C GLY A 323 -9.01 29.79 38.67
N GLY A 324 -8.55 28.67 38.11
CA GLY A 324 -7.15 28.27 38.13
C GLY A 324 -6.29 29.09 37.17
N ALA A 325 -5.10 29.52 37.61
CA ALA A 325 -4.11 30.15 36.74
C ALA A 325 -3.80 29.22 35.56
N GLY A 326 -4.15 29.64 34.34
CA GLY A 326 -3.92 28.86 33.13
C GLY A 326 -2.44 28.55 32.97
N GLY A 327 -2.12 27.29 32.71
CA GLY A 327 -0.76 26.89 32.32
C GLY A 327 -0.32 27.57 31.01
N GLU A 328 0.94 27.39 30.63
CA GLU A 328 1.39 27.86 29.31
C GLU A 328 0.84 26.95 28.21
N GLN A 329 0.34 27.55 27.12
CA GLN A 329 0.10 26.82 25.88
C GLN A 329 1.45 26.40 25.31
N GLU A 330 1.60 25.11 25.01
CA GLU A 330 2.84 24.55 24.51
C GLU A 330 2.56 23.69 23.29
N TYR A 331 3.25 23.99 22.19
CA TYR A 331 3.34 23.12 21.02
C TYR A 331 4.80 22.78 20.79
N VAL A 332 5.06 21.49 20.58
CA VAL A 332 6.35 20.97 20.16
C VAL A 332 6.14 19.86 19.14
N ASN A 333 7.08 19.71 18.23
CA ASN A 333 7.14 18.57 17.34
C ASN A 333 8.56 17.98 17.29
N ARG A 334 8.59 16.71 16.88
CA ARG A 334 9.81 16.02 16.49
C ARG A 334 9.64 15.57 15.05
N ALA A 335 10.53 16.02 14.18
CA ALA A 335 10.51 15.67 12.77
C ALA A 335 11.71 14.83 12.36
N ARG A 336 11.52 13.95 11.38
CA ARG A 336 12.59 13.29 10.63
C ARG A 336 12.71 13.95 9.27
N LEU A 337 13.92 14.41 8.97
CA LEU A 337 14.24 15.12 7.75
C LEU A 337 15.26 14.34 6.92
N VAL A 338 15.19 14.46 5.60
CA VAL A 338 16.24 14.02 4.68
C VAL A 338 16.67 15.21 3.82
N ARG A 339 17.90 15.16 3.27
CA ARG A 339 18.37 16.21 2.35
C ARG A 339 17.49 16.23 1.11
N ALA A 340 17.03 17.40 0.69
CA ALA A 340 16.13 17.51 -0.46
C ALA A 340 16.79 17.07 -1.79
N GLU A 341 18.12 17.11 -1.85
CA GLU A 341 18.90 16.65 -3.01
C GLU A 341 19.01 15.12 -3.07
N GLN A 342 18.75 14.42 -1.96
CA GLN A 342 18.77 12.96 -1.90
C GLN A 342 17.45 12.39 -2.43
N ALA A 343 17.53 11.36 -3.27
CA ALA A 343 16.34 10.60 -3.65
C ALA A 343 15.72 9.93 -2.43
N TYR A 344 14.44 10.24 -2.19
CA TYR A 344 13.64 9.58 -1.18
C TYR A 344 12.77 8.51 -1.82
N ARG A 345 12.89 7.28 -1.31
CA ARG A 345 11.95 6.19 -1.56
C ARG A 345 11.38 5.75 -0.22
N PRO A 346 10.06 5.47 -0.14
CA PRO A 346 9.46 5.02 1.09
C PRO A 346 9.99 3.63 1.47
N PRO A 347 10.10 3.32 2.77
CA PRO A 347 10.46 1.97 3.20
C PRO A 347 9.39 0.97 2.78
N ARG A 348 9.79 -0.25 2.39
CA ARG A 348 8.85 -1.36 2.12
C ARG A 348 8.32 -1.97 3.42
N THR A 349 7.27 -1.38 3.98
CA THR A 349 6.65 -1.81 5.25
C THR A 349 5.41 -2.67 5.07
N ALA A 350 4.66 -2.46 3.97
CA ALA A 350 3.48 -3.24 3.69
C ALA A 350 3.87 -4.70 3.33
N PRO A 351 3.29 -5.71 3.99
CA PRO A 351 3.64 -7.09 3.73
C PRO A 351 3.24 -7.49 2.31
N ARG A 352 4.15 -8.15 1.58
CA ARG A 352 3.80 -8.75 0.28
C ARG A 352 2.99 -10.03 0.54
N PRO A 353 1.76 -10.17 0.02
CA PRO A 353 0.96 -11.37 0.21
C PRO A 353 1.64 -12.57 -0.46
N ARG A 354 1.49 -13.75 0.14
CA ARG A 354 1.98 -15.02 -0.40
C ARG A 354 0.92 -16.10 -0.29
N ILE A 355 0.77 -16.89 -1.35
CA ILE A 355 -0.03 -18.11 -1.37
C ILE A 355 0.91 -19.28 -1.14
N HIS A 356 0.93 -19.79 0.10
CA HIS A 356 1.82 -20.88 0.51
C HIS A 356 1.38 -22.26 -0.01
N GLY A 357 0.10 -22.41 -0.36
CA GLY A 357 -0.50 -23.68 -0.78
C GLY A 357 -0.97 -23.67 -2.23
N VAL A 358 -1.93 -24.54 -2.50
CA VAL A 358 -2.67 -24.57 -3.77
C VAL A 358 -4.02 -23.89 -3.61
N VAL A 359 -4.53 -23.31 -4.69
CA VAL A 359 -5.93 -22.87 -4.78
C VAL A 359 -6.60 -23.54 -5.97
N THR A 360 -7.92 -23.63 -5.96
CA THR A 360 -8.70 -24.14 -7.09
C THR A 360 -9.15 -23.00 -7.99
N ALA A 361 -9.29 -23.30 -9.28
CA ALA A 361 -9.82 -22.40 -10.29
C ALA A 361 -10.57 -23.21 -11.36
N LEU A 362 -11.37 -22.52 -12.18
CA LEU A 362 -12.02 -23.10 -13.36
C LEU A 362 -11.32 -22.59 -14.62
N VAL A 363 -11.06 -23.48 -15.58
CA VAL A 363 -10.60 -23.07 -16.92
C VAL A 363 -11.73 -22.33 -17.62
N GLU A 364 -11.54 -21.05 -17.94
CA GLU A 364 -12.46 -20.17 -18.70
C GLU A 364 -13.94 -20.62 -18.67
N PRO A 365 -14.62 -20.57 -17.51
CA PRO A 365 -15.95 -21.16 -17.35
C PRO A 365 -16.98 -20.46 -18.25
N LEU A 366 -17.91 -21.25 -18.82
CA LEU A 366 -19.03 -20.72 -19.60
C LEU A 366 -20.09 -20.08 -18.69
N PRO A 367 -20.86 -19.08 -19.17
CA PRO A 367 -21.84 -18.36 -18.34
C PRO A 367 -22.93 -19.23 -17.70
N ASP A 368 -23.28 -20.35 -18.33
CA ASP A 368 -24.27 -21.34 -17.87
C ASP A 368 -23.66 -22.43 -16.97
N GLY A 369 -22.33 -22.42 -16.78
CA GLY A 369 -21.61 -23.43 -16.02
C GLY A 369 -21.41 -24.75 -16.77
N GLU A 370 -21.71 -24.82 -18.07
CA GLU A 370 -21.50 -26.02 -18.87
C GLU A 370 -20.02 -26.26 -19.19
N ILE A 371 -19.68 -27.54 -19.45
CA ILE A 371 -18.34 -27.93 -19.91
C ILE A 371 -18.29 -27.77 -21.43
N GLY A 372 -17.50 -26.81 -21.90
CA GLY A 372 -17.34 -26.55 -23.33
C GLY A 372 -16.64 -27.68 -24.08
N GLU A 373 -16.92 -27.85 -25.37
CA GLU A 373 -16.33 -28.94 -26.16
C GLU A 373 -14.89 -28.65 -26.62
N VAL A 374 -14.56 -27.38 -26.85
CA VAL A 374 -13.29 -26.92 -27.43
C VAL A 374 -12.43 -26.24 -26.37
N SER A 375 -11.18 -26.68 -26.23
CA SER A 375 -10.22 -26.10 -25.28
C SER A 375 -9.81 -24.67 -25.67
N PRO A 376 -9.88 -23.70 -24.75
CA PRO A 376 -9.58 -22.29 -25.00
C PRO A 376 -8.07 -22.04 -24.87
N LEU A 377 -7.30 -22.66 -25.78
CA LEU A 377 -5.85 -22.63 -25.80
C LEU A 377 -5.31 -21.54 -26.71
N ASP A 378 -4.22 -20.90 -26.30
CA ASP A 378 -3.41 -20.06 -27.19
C ASP A 378 -2.37 -20.86 -27.98
N ALA A 379 -1.60 -20.19 -28.85
CA ALA A 379 -0.54 -20.81 -29.64
C ALA A 379 0.60 -21.45 -28.82
N GLN A 380 0.66 -21.22 -27.51
CA GLN A 380 1.66 -21.78 -26.59
C GLN A 380 1.06 -22.81 -25.62
N GLY A 381 -0.20 -23.21 -25.79
CA GLY A 381 -0.84 -24.20 -24.92
C GLY A 381 -1.19 -23.66 -23.51
N ARG A 382 -1.41 -22.35 -23.38
CA ARG A 382 -1.79 -21.67 -22.13
C ARG A 382 -3.31 -21.49 -22.04
N TYR A 383 -3.80 -21.34 -20.81
CA TYR A 383 -5.22 -21.21 -20.49
C TYR A 383 -5.51 -19.89 -19.78
N ARG A 384 -6.76 -19.44 -19.84
CA ARG A 384 -7.29 -18.48 -18.86
C ARG A 384 -8.05 -19.24 -17.78
N VAL A 385 -8.03 -18.71 -16.57
CA VAL A 385 -8.67 -19.34 -15.41
C VAL A 385 -9.47 -18.30 -14.62
N ARG A 386 -10.61 -18.70 -14.08
CA ARG A 386 -11.31 -17.95 -13.04
C ARG A 386 -10.96 -18.55 -11.69
N PHE A 387 -10.25 -17.79 -10.86
CA PHE A 387 -9.96 -18.19 -9.48
C PHE A 387 -11.25 -18.15 -8.65
N HIS A 388 -11.46 -19.13 -7.78
CA HIS A 388 -12.65 -19.14 -6.92
C HIS A 388 -12.65 -18.02 -5.87
N PHE A 389 -11.47 -17.49 -5.52
CA PHE A 389 -11.38 -16.38 -4.58
C PHE A 389 -11.67 -15.02 -5.22
N ASP A 390 -11.71 -14.93 -6.55
CA ASP A 390 -11.83 -13.65 -7.25
C ASP A 390 -13.23 -13.08 -7.03
N ALA A 391 -13.30 -12.05 -6.19
CA ALA A 391 -14.54 -11.36 -5.84
C ALA A 391 -14.90 -10.25 -6.85
N GLY A 392 -14.08 -10.03 -7.89
CA GLY A 392 -14.38 -9.07 -8.94
C GLY A 392 -15.62 -9.47 -9.75
N ASP A 393 -16.41 -8.48 -10.17
CA ASP A 393 -17.55 -8.72 -11.06
C ASP A 393 -17.08 -9.37 -12.38
N PRO A 394 -17.54 -10.59 -12.72
CA PRO A 394 -17.16 -11.24 -13.96
C PRO A 394 -17.49 -10.44 -15.22
N ALA A 395 -18.50 -9.57 -15.19
CA ALA A 395 -18.89 -8.71 -16.30
C ALA A 395 -18.00 -7.47 -16.47
N SER A 396 -17.22 -7.11 -15.43
CA SER A 396 -16.35 -5.92 -15.44
C SER A 396 -15.07 -6.10 -16.26
N GLN A 397 -14.72 -7.33 -16.64
CA GLN A 397 -13.50 -7.65 -17.38
C GLN A 397 -13.80 -8.61 -18.53
N ALA A 398 -13.14 -8.40 -19.68
CA ALA A 398 -13.31 -9.28 -20.84
C ALA A 398 -12.81 -10.70 -20.60
N PHE A 399 -11.83 -10.88 -19.70
CA PHE A 399 -11.20 -12.16 -19.40
C PHE A 399 -11.05 -12.35 -17.88
N PRO A 400 -11.05 -13.60 -17.39
CA PRO A 400 -10.96 -13.88 -15.94
C PRO A 400 -9.52 -13.85 -15.40
N SER A 401 -8.52 -13.99 -16.26
CA SER A 401 -7.10 -13.89 -15.91
C SER A 401 -6.26 -13.60 -17.15
N ARG A 402 -4.96 -13.30 -16.95
CA ARG A 402 -3.96 -13.47 -18.02
C ARG A 402 -3.83 -14.95 -18.43
N LEU A 403 -3.12 -15.21 -19.52
CA LEU A 403 -2.75 -16.57 -19.93
C LEU A 403 -1.80 -17.23 -18.92
N VAL A 404 -2.14 -18.43 -18.47
CA VAL A 404 -1.47 -19.24 -17.45
C VAL A 404 -0.94 -20.54 -18.06
N ARG A 405 0.28 -20.91 -17.69
CA ARG A 405 0.90 -22.18 -18.13
C ARG A 405 0.38 -23.35 -17.30
N MET A 406 0.21 -24.50 -17.95
CA MET A 406 -0.03 -25.78 -17.31
C MET A 406 1.26 -26.60 -17.25
N ILE A 407 1.52 -27.24 -16.12
CA ILE A 407 2.59 -28.22 -15.97
C ILE A 407 2.31 -29.40 -16.90
N GLN A 408 3.33 -29.81 -17.65
CA GLN A 408 3.26 -30.99 -18.52
C GLN A 408 4.18 -32.08 -17.97
N PRO A 409 3.76 -33.36 -17.93
CA PRO A 409 4.60 -34.48 -17.53
C PRO A 409 5.90 -34.61 -18.36
N HIS A 410 5.84 -34.19 -19.62
CA HIS A 410 6.98 -34.21 -20.53
C HIS A 410 6.86 -33.09 -21.57
N ALA A 411 7.93 -32.33 -21.79
CA ALA A 411 7.96 -31.28 -22.79
C ALA A 411 9.38 -31.09 -23.36
N GLY A 412 9.45 -30.82 -24.66
CA GLY A 412 10.67 -30.45 -25.38
C GLY A 412 10.33 -29.56 -26.59
N PRO A 413 11.31 -29.24 -27.45
CA PRO A 413 11.12 -28.24 -28.51
C PRO A 413 9.98 -28.53 -29.49
N ASN A 414 9.74 -29.80 -29.84
CA ASN A 414 8.68 -30.22 -30.79
C ASN A 414 8.05 -31.57 -30.39
N TYR A 415 8.10 -31.93 -29.11
CA TYR A 415 7.53 -33.16 -28.59
C TYR A 415 7.09 -32.94 -27.14
N GLY A 416 6.21 -33.79 -26.65
CA GLY A 416 5.76 -33.72 -25.27
C GLY A 416 4.46 -34.46 -25.04
N PHE A 417 3.91 -34.20 -23.86
CA PHE A 417 2.63 -34.70 -23.40
C PHE A 417 1.73 -33.51 -23.15
N HIS A 418 0.55 -33.46 -23.77
CA HIS A 418 -0.43 -32.39 -23.55
C HIS A 418 -1.83 -32.95 -23.72
N PHE A 419 -2.62 -32.92 -22.65
CA PHE A 419 -4.05 -33.19 -22.70
C PHE A 419 -4.83 -31.89 -22.51
N PRO A 420 -5.50 -31.38 -23.55
CA PRO A 420 -6.19 -30.10 -23.45
C PRO A 420 -7.30 -30.10 -22.39
N LEU A 421 -7.27 -29.14 -21.47
CA LEU A 421 -8.37 -28.88 -20.55
C LEU A 421 -9.50 -28.15 -21.26
N LYS A 422 -10.74 -28.54 -20.97
CA LYS A 422 -11.96 -27.92 -21.50
C LYS A 422 -12.42 -26.76 -20.61
N PRO A 423 -13.26 -25.84 -21.13
CA PRO A 423 -13.95 -24.85 -20.31
C PRO A 423 -14.71 -25.51 -19.15
N GLY A 424 -14.72 -24.87 -17.98
CA GLY A 424 -15.37 -25.35 -16.76
C GLY A 424 -14.63 -26.46 -16.01
N ILE A 425 -13.50 -26.98 -16.52
CA ILE A 425 -12.71 -27.98 -15.80
C ILE A 425 -12.03 -27.35 -14.58
N GLU A 426 -12.20 -27.99 -13.44
CA GLU A 426 -11.55 -27.63 -12.18
C GLU A 426 -10.06 -28.00 -12.19
N VAL A 427 -9.24 -27.03 -11.80
CA VAL A 427 -7.79 -27.15 -11.76
C VAL A 427 -7.21 -26.70 -10.43
N LEU A 428 -6.09 -27.33 -10.05
CA LEU A 428 -5.25 -26.85 -8.97
C LEU A 428 -4.20 -25.87 -9.50
N MET A 429 -4.07 -24.76 -8.80
CA MET A 429 -3.15 -23.67 -9.10
C MET A 429 -2.05 -23.60 -8.05
N VAL A 430 -0.82 -23.43 -8.50
CA VAL A 430 0.35 -23.04 -7.68
C VAL A 430 0.84 -21.66 -8.11
N PHE A 431 1.61 -21.02 -7.24
CA PHE A 431 2.13 -19.67 -7.46
C PHE A 431 3.65 -19.66 -7.30
N LEU A 432 4.37 -19.15 -8.30
CA LEU A 432 5.84 -19.15 -8.28
C LEU A 432 6.35 -18.24 -7.15
N ASP A 433 7.22 -18.76 -6.28
CA ASP A 433 7.61 -18.10 -5.02
C ASP A 433 6.41 -17.72 -4.10
N GLY A 434 5.26 -18.37 -4.30
CA GLY A 434 4.01 -18.00 -3.63
C GLY A 434 3.43 -16.65 -4.08
N ASP A 435 3.96 -16.02 -5.12
CA ASP A 435 3.50 -14.72 -5.62
C ASP A 435 2.11 -14.83 -6.30
N PRO A 436 1.06 -14.19 -5.76
CA PRO A 436 -0.29 -14.22 -6.33
C PRO A 436 -0.35 -13.83 -7.82
N ASP A 437 0.58 -13.00 -8.30
CA ASP A 437 0.64 -12.54 -9.69
C ASP A 437 1.23 -13.60 -10.66
N ARG A 438 1.76 -14.70 -10.11
CA ARG A 438 2.50 -15.73 -10.85
C ARG A 438 1.86 -17.13 -10.77
N PRO A 439 0.57 -17.29 -11.13
CA PRO A 439 -0.09 -18.59 -11.16
C PRO A 439 0.46 -19.52 -12.24
N MET A 440 0.37 -20.82 -11.97
CA MET A 440 0.55 -21.95 -12.88
C MET A 440 -0.47 -23.05 -12.55
N ILE A 441 -0.99 -23.72 -13.58
CA ILE A 441 -1.86 -24.88 -13.41
C ILE A 441 -0.99 -26.11 -13.14
N VAL A 442 -1.25 -26.83 -12.05
CA VAL A 442 -0.58 -28.10 -11.73
C VAL A 442 -1.21 -29.26 -12.48
N GLY A 443 -2.54 -29.28 -12.54
CA GLY A 443 -3.32 -30.33 -13.17
C GLY A 443 -4.80 -30.16 -12.85
N SER A 444 -5.63 -30.97 -13.50
CA SER A 444 -7.06 -31.08 -13.20
C SER A 444 -7.31 -32.03 -12.03
N VAL A 445 -8.41 -31.81 -11.33
CA VAL A 445 -8.86 -32.68 -10.25
C VAL A 445 -10.26 -33.22 -10.54
N PRO A 446 -10.53 -34.52 -10.29
CA PRO A 446 -11.88 -35.07 -10.45
C PRO A 446 -12.86 -34.50 -9.42
N ASN A 447 -14.11 -34.31 -9.85
CA ASN A 447 -15.23 -33.97 -8.99
C ASN A 447 -16.52 -34.68 -9.51
N PRO A 448 -17.68 -34.54 -8.86
CA PRO A 448 -18.90 -35.21 -9.30
C PRO A 448 -19.37 -34.86 -10.72
N ILE A 449 -19.01 -33.69 -11.26
CA ILE A 449 -19.30 -33.26 -12.63
C ILE A 449 -18.30 -33.89 -13.61
N THR A 450 -17.02 -33.97 -13.22
CA THR A 450 -15.91 -34.51 -14.01
C THR A 450 -15.28 -35.72 -13.32
N PRO A 451 -15.96 -36.88 -13.27
CA PRO A 451 -15.49 -38.04 -12.52
C PRO A 451 -14.21 -38.62 -13.10
N SER A 452 -13.44 -39.29 -12.25
CA SER A 452 -12.27 -40.05 -12.66
C SER A 452 -12.67 -41.22 -13.58
N PRO A 453 -11.90 -41.51 -14.65
CA PRO A 453 -12.12 -42.70 -15.49
C PRO A 453 -11.84 -44.02 -14.76
N VAL A 454 -11.19 -43.95 -13.59
CA VAL A 454 -10.95 -45.08 -12.69
C VAL A 454 -11.66 -44.81 -11.36
N THR A 455 -12.64 -45.66 -11.06
CA THR A 455 -13.45 -45.62 -9.84
C THR A 455 -13.30 -46.93 -9.05
N ARG A 456 -14.06 -47.06 -7.96
CA ARG A 456 -14.06 -48.27 -7.12
C ARG A 456 -14.37 -49.54 -7.93
N GLU A 457 -15.23 -49.44 -8.92
CA GLU A 457 -15.71 -50.57 -9.74
C GLU A 457 -14.63 -51.13 -10.67
N VAL A 458 -13.62 -50.32 -11.00
CA VAL A 458 -12.56 -50.66 -11.97
C VAL A 458 -11.17 -50.36 -11.43
N ASN A 459 -10.96 -50.50 -10.12
CA ASN A 459 -9.75 -50.09 -9.40
C ASN A 459 -8.45 -50.88 -9.73
N LEU A 460 -8.52 -51.89 -10.60
CA LEU A 460 -7.36 -52.61 -11.15
C LEU A 460 -6.95 -52.11 -12.55
N MET A 461 -7.65 -51.10 -13.07
CA MET A 461 -7.42 -50.54 -14.39
C MET A 461 -6.63 -49.23 -14.29
N HIS A 462 -5.65 -49.05 -15.16
CA HIS A 462 -4.96 -47.78 -15.42
C HIS A 462 -5.43 -47.26 -16.77
N ARG A 463 -6.12 -46.11 -16.81
CA ARG A 463 -6.83 -45.64 -18.01
C ARG A 463 -6.44 -44.22 -18.42
N ILE A 464 -6.35 -44.03 -19.73
CA ILE A 464 -6.34 -42.72 -20.40
C ILE A 464 -7.49 -42.74 -21.40
N GLU A 465 -8.50 -41.90 -21.19
CA GLU A 465 -9.71 -41.85 -22.00
C GLU A 465 -9.96 -40.43 -22.51
N THR A 466 -10.20 -40.28 -23.81
CA THR A 466 -10.58 -38.98 -24.41
C THR A 466 -12.09 -38.79 -24.34
N SER A 467 -12.56 -37.54 -24.47
CA SER A 467 -14.00 -37.26 -24.46
C SER A 467 -14.80 -37.88 -25.63
N THR A 468 -14.11 -38.37 -26.66
CA THR A 468 -14.72 -39.08 -27.81
C THR A 468 -14.66 -40.60 -27.66
N GLY A 469 -14.12 -41.12 -26.56
CA GLY A 469 -14.04 -42.54 -26.26
C GLY A 469 -12.79 -43.26 -26.77
N ILE A 470 -11.71 -42.55 -27.15
CA ILE A 470 -10.42 -43.19 -27.42
C ILE A 470 -9.81 -43.60 -26.08
N LEU A 471 -9.57 -44.90 -25.89
CA LEU A 471 -9.14 -45.49 -24.63
C LEU A 471 -7.80 -46.22 -24.77
N ILE A 472 -6.86 -45.91 -23.88
CA ILE A 472 -5.69 -46.72 -23.59
C ILE A 472 -5.87 -47.26 -22.18
N GLU A 473 -5.85 -48.58 -22.02
CA GLU A 473 -6.00 -49.22 -20.71
C GLU A 473 -4.96 -50.31 -20.46
N MET A 474 -4.51 -50.39 -19.21
CA MET A 474 -3.65 -51.45 -18.70
C MET A 474 -4.31 -52.02 -17.45
N ARG A 475 -4.37 -53.34 -17.35
CA ARG A 475 -5.02 -54.03 -16.21
C ARG A 475 -3.98 -54.78 -15.40
N ASP A 476 -3.91 -54.46 -14.11
CA ASP A 476 -3.14 -55.27 -13.18
C ASP A 476 -3.88 -56.60 -12.93
N CYS A 477 -3.37 -57.67 -13.52
CA CYS A 477 -3.83 -59.02 -13.24
C CYS A 477 -2.94 -59.62 -12.14
N PRO A 478 -3.50 -60.28 -11.12
CA PRO A 478 -2.69 -61.03 -10.17
C PRO A 478 -1.80 -62.04 -10.91
N PRO A 479 -0.57 -62.31 -10.45
CA PRO A 479 0.28 -63.32 -11.06
C PRO A 479 -0.49 -64.65 -11.13
N ARG A 480 -0.53 -65.26 -12.31
CA ARG A 480 -1.07 -66.62 -12.46
C ARG A 480 -0.10 -67.54 -11.72
N GLY A 481 -0.56 -68.10 -10.60
CA GLY A 481 0.18 -69.09 -9.81
C GLY A 481 0.44 -70.39 -10.57
#